data_AF-A0A7K3VWB1-F1
#
_entry.id   AF-A0A7K3VWB1-F1
#
_cell.length_a   1.000
_cell.length_b   1.000
_cell.length_c   1.000
_cell.angle_alpha   90.00
_cell.angle_beta   90.00
_cell.angle_gamma   90.00
#
_symmetry.space_group_name_H-M   'P 1'
#
loop_
_entity.id
_entity.type
_entity.pdbx_description
1 polymer ?
#
loop_
_entity_poly.entity_id
_entity_poly.type
_entity_poly.pdbx_seq_one_letter_code
_entity_poly.pdbx_strand_id
1 'polypeptide(L)' 'EGVASGQAAGNAFHWRYSMNVEASGSRWLLHFDDWMFLQDGSHLFNKTEMKKFGITVATVTLFFTRTTAEERTAP' A
#
# COMPACT_ATOMS: atom_id res chain seq x y z
N GLU A 1 -17.27 -1.51 -6.92
CA GLU A 1 -17.44 -0.51 -5.87
C GLU A 1 -16.75 -0.98 -4.61
N GLY A 2 -16.11 -0.11 -3.88
CA GLY A 2 -15.43 -0.44 -2.63
C GLY A 2 -15.11 0.84 -1.91
N VAL A 3 -15.75 1.08 -0.77
CA VAL A 3 -15.42 2.21 0.09
C VAL A 3 -14.05 1.92 0.69
N ALA A 4 -13.10 2.83 0.49
CA ALA A 4 -11.83 2.77 1.17
C ALA A 4 -12.01 3.27 2.62
N SER A 5 -11.47 2.54 3.58
CA SER A 5 -11.49 2.91 5.00
C SER A 5 -10.08 2.94 5.52
N GLY A 6 -9.74 3.95 6.32
CA GLY A 6 -8.41 4.03 6.91
C GLY A 6 -8.41 4.70 8.28
N GLN A 7 -7.45 4.31 9.11
CA GLN A 7 -7.23 4.87 10.43
C GLN A 7 -5.73 5.08 10.67
N ALA A 8 -5.38 6.25 11.18
CA ALA A 8 -4.01 6.56 11.62
C ALA A 8 -3.92 6.52 13.14
N ALA A 9 -2.81 6.00 13.66
CA ALA A 9 -2.46 6.02 15.07
C ALA A 9 -0.93 6.08 15.22
N GLY A 10 -0.42 7.20 15.75
CA GLY A 10 1.02 7.43 15.87
C GLY A 10 1.69 7.43 14.48
N ASN A 11 2.72 6.60 14.31
CA ASN A 11 3.41 6.45 13.04
C ASN A 11 2.77 5.42 12.09
N ALA A 12 1.66 4.78 12.50
CA ALA A 12 1.00 3.75 11.72
C ALA A 12 -0.27 4.28 11.02
N PHE A 13 -0.50 3.84 9.80
CA PHE A 13 -1.73 4.03 9.04
C PHE A 13 -2.21 2.68 8.49
N HIS A 14 -3.43 2.30 8.84
CA HIS A 14 -4.08 1.08 8.38
C HIS A 14 -5.12 1.43 7.32
N TRP A 15 -4.97 0.89 6.11
CA TRP A 15 -5.85 1.20 4.98
C TRP A 15 -6.44 -0.07 4.37
N ARG A 16 -7.76 -0.09 4.21
CA ARG A 16 -8.49 -1.22 3.63
C ARG A 16 -9.38 -0.74 2.50
N TYR A 17 -9.25 -1.39 1.35
CA TYR A 17 -10.04 -1.08 0.16
C TYR A 17 -10.20 -2.31 -0.72
N SER A 18 -10.98 -2.19 -1.79
CA SER A 18 -11.13 -3.25 -2.78
C SER A 18 -10.93 -2.65 -4.17
N MET A 19 -10.15 -3.32 -5.01
CA MET A 19 -9.89 -2.90 -6.38
C MET A 19 -9.94 -4.07 -7.34
N ASN A 20 -10.29 -3.79 -8.58
CA ASN A 20 -10.11 -4.73 -9.67
C ASN A 20 -8.65 -4.67 -10.13
N VAL A 21 -7.95 -5.79 -10.04
CA VAL A 21 -6.58 -5.97 -10.54
C VAL A 21 -6.63 -6.74 -11.84
N GLU A 22 -6.02 -6.19 -12.88
CA GLU A 22 -5.87 -6.87 -14.17
C GLU A 22 -4.51 -7.56 -14.23
N ALA A 23 -4.53 -8.88 -14.39
CA ALA A 23 -3.33 -9.70 -14.47
C ALA A 23 -3.59 -10.92 -15.36
N SER A 24 -2.64 -11.23 -16.26
CA SER A 24 -2.69 -12.40 -17.14
C SER A 24 -4.02 -12.51 -17.94
N GLY A 25 -4.51 -11.39 -18.47
CA GLY A 25 -5.75 -11.33 -19.25
C GLY A 25 -7.05 -11.51 -18.44
N SER A 26 -6.96 -11.58 -17.11
CA SER A 26 -8.10 -11.72 -16.19
C SER A 26 -8.24 -10.50 -15.29
N ARG A 27 -9.47 -10.21 -14.87
CA ARG A 27 -9.80 -9.12 -13.94
C ARG A 27 -10.26 -9.68 -12.61
N TRP A 28 -9.56 -9.34 -11.53
CA TRP A 28 -9.77 -9.90 -10.19
C TRP A 28 -10.18 -8.81 -9.22
N LEU A 29 -11.38 -8.92 -8.63
CA LEU A 29 -11.71 -8.14 -7.44
C LEU A 29 -10.94 -8.70 -6.25
N LEU A 30 -9.97 -7.92 -5.76
CA LEU A 30 -9.14 -8.23 -4.59
C LEU A 30 -9.41 -7.24 -3.46
N HIS A 31 -9.28 -7.71 -2.22
CA HIS A 31 -9.37 -6.91 -1.01
C HIS A 31 -7.98 -6.64 -0.47
N PHE A 32 -7.66 -5.38 -0.20
CA PHE A 32 -6.36 -4.93 0.25
C PHE A 32 -6.41 -4.57 1.73
N ASP A 33 -5.37 -4.97 2.45
CA ASP A 33 -5.15 -4.70 3.87
C ASP A 33 -3.71 -4.19 4.02
N ASP A 34 -3.58 -2.87 4.02
CA ASP A 34 -2.31 -2.16 3.95
C ASP A 34 -1.96 -1.60 5.32
N TRP A 35 -0.82 -2.02 5.86
CA TRP A 35 -0.18 -1.35 6.98
C TRP A 35 0.97 -0.49 6.49
N MET A 36 0.92 0.79 6.82
CA MET A 36 1.94 1.78 6.50
C MET A 36 2.54 2.32 7.79
N PHE A 37 3.86 2.33 7.89
CA PHE A 37 4.61 2.76 9.07
C PHE A 37 5.64 3.81 8.70
N LEU A 38 5.42 5.03 9.17
CA LEU A 38 6.37 6.13 9.03
C LEU A 38 7.58 5.84 9.93
N GLN A 39 8.76 5.73 9.32
CA GLN A 39 10.00 5.47 10.05
C GLN A 39 10.62 6.79 10.53
N ASP A 40 10.61 7.80 9.66
CA ASP A 40 11.05 9.17 9.93
C ASP A 40 10.36 10.17 8.97
N GLY A 41 10.84 11.41 8.90
CA GLY A 41 10.27 12.47 8.06
C GLY A 41 10.36 12.22 6.54
N SER A 42 11.13 11.23 6.09
CA SER A 42 11.33 10.91 4.67
C SER A 42 11.11 9.44 4.31
N HIS A 43 11.06 8.52 5.27
CA HIS A 43 10.95 7.08 5.00
C HIS A 43 9.62 6.47 5.46
N LEU A 44 8.95 5.74 4.57
CA LEU A 44 7.71 5.00 4.84
C LEU A 44 7.88 3.53 4.45
N PHE A 45 7.50 2.64 5.36
CA PHE A 45 7.41 1.20 5.09
C PHE A 45 5.95 0.81 4.89
N ASN A 46 5.64 0.01 3.87
CA ASN A 46 4.30 -0.50 3.62
C ASN A 46 4.33 -2.03 3.46
N LYS A 47 3.40 -2.70 4.13
CA LYS A 47 3.10 -4.12 3.94
C LYS A 47 1.63 -4.25 3.57
N THR A 48 1.38 -4.84 2.42
CA THR A 48 0.05 -5.04 1.83
C THR A 48 -0.26 -6.52 1.76
N GLU A 49 -1.39 -6.94 2.32
CA GLU A 49 -1.98 -8.25 2.07
C GLU A 49 -3.14 -8.12 1.07
N MET A 50 -3.11 -8.92 0.01
CA MET A 50 -4.18 -9.00 -0.98
C MET A 50 -4.96 -10.30 -0.81
N LYS A 51 -6.28 -10.18 -0.66
CA LYS A 51 -7.18 -11.31 -0.42
C LYS A 51 -8.19 -11.50 -1.55
N LYS A 52 -8.42 -12.76 -1.91
CA LYS A 52 -9.52 -13.20 -2.78
C LYS A 52 -10.35 -14.24 -2.03
N PHE A 53 -11.66 -14.02 -1.93
CA PHE A 53 -12.57 -14.88 -1.17
C PHE A 53 -12.12 -15.14 0.28
N GLY A 54 -11.50 -14.13 0.92
CA GLY A 54 -10.98 -14.22 2.28
C GLY A 54 -9.60 -14.87 2.42
N ILE A 55 -9.04 -15.44 1.34
CA ILE A 55 -7.73 -16.10 1.33
C ILE A 55 -6.67 -15.12 0.84
N THR A 56 -5.54 -15.01 1.54
CA THR A 56 -4.39 -14.21 1.09
C THR A 56 -3.76 -14.86 -0.13
N VAL A 57 -3.73 -14.13 -1.25
CA VAL A 57 -3.20 -14.60 -2.54
C VAL A 57 -1.87 -13.95 -2.89
N ALA A 58 -1.54 -12.81 -2.28
CA ALA A 58 -0.27 -12.13 -2.47
C ALA A 58 0.06 -11.25 -1.26
N THR A 59 1.35 -11.01 -1.04
CA THR A 59 1.87 -9.99 -0.11
C THR A 59 2.85 -9.12 -0.86
N VAL A 60 2.74 -7.80 -0.69
CA VAL A 60 3.67 -6.83 -1.25
C VAL A 60 4.27 -6.02 -0.12
N THR A 61 5.57 -5.76 -0.24
CA THR A 61 6.30 -4.90 0.67
C THR A 61 6.92 -3.77 -0.14
N LEU A 62 6.62 -2.52 0.22
CA LEU A 62 7.16 -1.33 -0.42
C LEU A 62 7.93 -0.50 0.61
N PHE A 63 9.05 0.07 0.16
CA PHE A 63 9.80 1.07 0.89
C PHE A 63 9.76 2.35 0.07
N PHE A 64 9.29 3.44 0.68
CA PHE A 64 9.24 4.74 0.06
C PHE A 64 10.25 5.66 0.73
N THR A 65 11.04 6.36 -0.10
CA THR A 65 11.88 7.48 0.33
C THR A 65 11.36 8.73 -0.34
N ARG A 66 11.01 9.75 0.45
CA ARG A 66 10.74 11.10 -0.02
C ARG A 66 12.05 11.70 -0.49
N THR A 67 12.20 11.86 -1.79
CA THR A 67 13.26 12.69 -2.40
C THR A 67 12.74 14.10 -2.56
N THR A 68 13.52 15.06 -2.12
CA THR A 68 13.26 16.49 -2.36
C THR A 68 13.63 16.85 -3.80
N ALA A 69 13.09 17.95 -4.33
CA ALA A 69 13.43 18.41 -5.68
C ALA A 69 14.93 18.72 -5.82
N GLU A 70 15.57 19.22 -4.76
CA GLU A 70 17.01 19.50 -4.72
C GLU A 70 17.85 18.22 -4.87
N GLU A 71 17.49 17.13 -4.19
CA GLU A 71 18.21 15.84 -4.28
C GLU A 71 18.09 15.18 -5.66
N ARG A 72 17.03 15.47 -6.43
CA ARG A 72 16.82 14.90 -7.78
C ARG A 72 17.63 15.60 -8.87
N THR A 73 18.13 16.80 -8.60
CA THR A 73 18.92 17.63 -9.53
C THR A 73 20.38 17.82 -9.10
N ALA A 74 20.75 17.31 -7.93
CA ALA A 74 22.15 17.22 -7.52
C ALA A 74 22.91 16.26 -8.46
N PRO A 75 24.14 16.60 -8.88
CA PRO A 75 24.92 15.82 -9.85
C PRO A 75 25.29 14.42 -9.35
#